data_AF-A0A6A5X4K2-F1
#
_entry.id   AF-A0A6A5X4K2-F1
#
_cell.length_a   1.000
_cell.length_b   1.000
_cell.length_c   1.000
_cell.angle_alpha   90.00
_cell.angle_beta   90.00
_cell.angle_gamma   90.00
#
_symmetry.space_group_name_H-M   'P 1'
#
loop_
_entity.id
_entity.type
_entity.pdbx_description
1 polymer ?
#
loop_
_entity_poly.entity_id
_entity_poly.type
_entity_poly.pdbx_seq_one_letter_code
_entity_poly.pdbx_strand_id
1 'polypeptide(L)'
;MPQKISLEAFFKRASYNVAIEKKKDVVNGKQKNYKRALELWDQYEKLNPGANPNNIETSKDYVMSIALGIEGGYSNEKPGLWTVVQYYKDFTAGWRRARMEEEQESEETNEEGEKKELVKVISLNVTLSTSNFIKYELYNILELPFRKRLRRYGSQIHFFHLGTQWWKNDWFVLLKPRRRVEIWALIMACVFSTSRIGEFVESTCRLGSGRGLRFQEIIFAVFRNKCGNIEFAVQLRRDAKCMTFTPDKRPEHALHEGVETRPLFCNPMLVIVAMCMARNAFRDYKSIDEVLALEPPQDEQMIQLHWNPNVRDLPFFEGSDGKMETASAFGRYL
;
A
#
# COMPACT_ATOMS: atom_id res chain seq x y z
N MET A 1 -5.40 -36.29 16.05
CA MET A 1 -4.96 -36.52 14.65
C MET A 1 -5.32 -35.28 13.84
N PRO A 2 -4.42 -34.60 13.13
CA PRO A 2 -4.81 -33.52 12.24
C PRO A 2 -5.14 -34.12 10.86
N GLN A 3 -6.43 -34.24 10.54
CA GLN A 3 -6.88 -34.34 9.15
C GLN A 3 -8.22 -33.61 8.93
N LYS A 4 -8.05 -32.47 8.24
CA LYS A 4 -8.87 -31.77 7.25
C LYS A 4 -10.35 -31.42 7.53
N ILE A 5 -10.54 -30.10 7.60
CA ILE A 5 -11.63 -29.25 7.10
C ILE A 5 -12.86 -30.00 6.59
N SER A 6 -13.97 -29.86 7.33
CA SER A 6 -15.30 -29.73 6.78
C SER A 6 -16.32 -29.24 7.84
N LEU A 7 -16.87 -28.02 7.68
CA LEU A 7 -18.33 -27.79 7.69
C LEU A 7 -18.67 -26.62 6.73
N GLU A 8 -18.73 -26.83 5.41
CA GLU A 8 -18.18 -27.98 4.71
C GLU A 8 -17.35 -27.57 3.48
N ALA A 9 -16.07 -27.99 3.50
CA ALA A 9 -14.86 -27.47 2.84
C ALA A 9 -14.62 -25.93 2.88
N PHE A 10 -14.72 -25.33 4.09
CA PHE A 10 -14.54 -23.90 4.48
C PHE A 10 -15.80 -23.02 4.34
N PHE A 11 -16.43 -23.07 3.19
CA PHE A 11 -17.82 -22.73 2.82
C PHE A 11 -17.85 -23.19 1.34
N LYS A 12 -17.30 -24.41 1.12
CA LYS A 12 -16.73 -25.05 -0.09
C LYS A 12 -16.01 -24.14 -1.09
N ARG A 13 -14.78 -23.74 -0.72
CA ARG A 13 -13.97 -22.69 -1.40
C ARG A 13 -14.66 -21.32 -1.47
N ALA A 14 -15.89 -21.23 -0.95
CA ALA A 14 -16.69 -20.12 -0.47
C ALA A 14 -16.79 -18.78 -1.21
N SER A 15 -16.69 -18.72 -2.52
CA SER A 15 -16.72 -19.82 -3.49
C SER A 15 -15.97 -19.38 -4.75
N TYR A 16 -14.68 -19.68 -4.79
CA TYR A 16 -13.77 -19.66 -5.96
C TYR A 16 -13.31 -18.30 -6.50
N ASN A 17 -13.11 -17.29 -5.64
CA ASN A 17 -13.12 -15.85 -5.95
C ASN A 17 -14.58 -15.37 -6.05
N VAL A 18 -14.97 -14.26 -5.39
CA VAL A 18 -16.19 -13.50 -5.77
C VAL A 18 -15.93 -12.85 -7.14
N ALA A 19 -15.78 -13.71 -8.15
CA ALA A 19 -15.55 -13.47 -9.56
C ALA A 19 -14.27 -12.69 -9.94
N ILE A 20 -13.48 -13.30 -10.82
CA ILE A 20 -12.32 -12.76 -11.55
C ILE A 20 -12.57 -11.36 -12.17
N GLU A 21 -13.83 -11.03 -12.41
CA GLU A 21 -14.33 -9.83 -13.05
C GLU A 21 -15.73 -9.56 -12.48
N LYS A 22 -15.96 -8.38 -11.91
CA LYS A 22 -17.20 -7.62 -12.17
C LYS A 22 -16.90 -6.18 -11.79
N LYS A 23 -16.44 -5.47 -12.83
CA LYS A 23 -16.03 -4.07 -12.92
C LYS A 23 -15.27 -3.56 -11.69
N LYS A 24 -13.95 -3.32 -11.86
CA LYS A 24 -13.14 -2.61 -10.87
C LYS A 24 -13.68 -1.19 -10.71
N ASP A 25 -14.76 -1.06 -9.96
CA ASP A 25 -15.22 0.21 -9.45
C ASP A 25 -14.30 0.61 -8.30
N VAL A 26 -14.09 1.93 -8.22
CA VAL A 26 -13.09 2.62 -7.42
C VAL A 26 -13.45 2.54 -5.93
N VAL A 27 -13.30 1.37 -5.30
CA VAL A 27 -13.64 1.17 -3.89
C VAL A 27 -12.39 1.11 -3.01
N ASN A 28 -12.40 1.85 -1.90
CA ASN A 28 -11.31 1.96 -0.93
C ASN A 28 -10.99 0.59 -0.30
N GLY A 29 -9.71 0.23 -0.18
CA GLY A 29 -9.27 -1.08 0.34
C GLY A 29 -9.86 -1.47 1.70
N LYS A 30 -10.21 -0.51 2.56
CA LYS A 30 -10.91 -0.80 3.84
C LYS A 30 -12.37 -1.22 3.65
N GLN A 31 -13.11 -0.59 2.74
CA GLN A 31 -14.50 -0.95 2.45
C GLN A 31 -14.58 -2.37 1.88
N LYS A 32 -13.58 -2.77 1.07
CA LYS A 32 -13.47 -4.13 0.57
C LYS A 32 -13.33 -5.16 1.69
N ASN A 33 -12.53 -4.87 2.73
CA ASN A 33 -12.38 -5.76 3.87
C ASN A 33 -13.67 -5.89 4.68
N TYR A 34 -14.39 -4.78 4.89
CA TYR A 34 -15.67 -4.80 5.60
C TYR A 34 -16.73 -5.61 4.86
N LYS A 35 -16.86 -5.39 3.55
CA LYS A 35 -17.77 -6.17 2.70
C LYS A 35 -17.47 -7.67 2.79
N ARG A 36 -16.20 -8.05 2.65
CA ARG A 36 -15.78 -9.45 2.82
C ARG A 36 -16.12 -10.02 4.20
N ALA A 37 -15.96 -9.23 5.25
CA ALA A 37 -16.24 -9.67 6.61
C ALA A 37 -17.75 -9.87 6.86
N LEU A 38 -18.60 -9.08 6.22
CA LEU A 38 -20.06 -9.27 6.22
C LEU A 38 -20.47 -10.49 5.41
N GLU A 39 -19.90 -10.69 4.22
CA GLU A 39 -20.14 -11.89 3.40
C GLU A 39 -19.80 -13.19 4.15
N LEU A 40 -18.73 -13.17 4.97
CA LEU A 40 -18.35 -14.30 5.82
C LEU A 40 -19.36 -14.53 6.96
N TRP A 41 -19.94 -13.46 7.49
CA TRP A 41 -21.01 -13.58 8.48
C TRP A 41 -22.29 -14.17 7.87
N ASP A 42 -22.72 -13.67 6.70
CA ASP A 42 -23.91 -14.17 6.00
C ASP A 42 -23.77 -15.66 5.67
N GLN A 43 -22.55 -16.09 5.35
CA GLN A 43 -22.23 -17.50 5.19
C GLN A 43 -22.43 -18.23 6.51
N TYR A 44 -21.77 -17.78 7.59
CA TYR A 44 -21.91 -18.37 8.93
C TYR A 44 -23.37 -18.53 9.38
N GLU A 45 -24.21 -17.51 9.18
CA GLU A 45 -25.64 -17.55 9.51
C GLU A 45 -26.40 -18.59 8.67
N LYS A 46 -26.03 -18.82 7.42
CA LYS A 46 -26.65 -19.90 6.60
C LYS A 46 -26.39 -21.30 7.16
N LEU A 47 -25.23 -21.53 7.76
CA LEU A 47 -24.93 -22.80 8.44
C LEU A 47 -25.51 -22.85 9.86
N ASN A 48 -25.72 -21.69 10.47
CA ASN A 48 -26.24 -21.56 11.83
C ASN A 48 -27.50 -20.67 11.84
N PRO A 49 -28.65 -21.17 11.35
CA PRO A 49 -29.87 -20.37 11.25
C PRO A 49 -30.26 -19.74 12.59
N GLY A 50 -30.54 -18.44 12.59
CA GLY A 50 -30.86 -17.68 13.80
C GLY A 50 -29.63 -17.17 14.56
N ALA A 51 -28.43 -17.29 14.00
CA ALA A 51 -27.22 -16.68 14.54
C ALA A 51 -27.40 -15.17 14.73
N ASN A 52 -27.14 -14.69 15.95
CA ASN A 52 -27.21 -13.28 16.29
C ASN A 52 -25.82 -12.76 16.70
N PRO A 53 -25.27 -11.74 16.03
CA PRO A 53 -23.94 -11.22 16.38
C PRO A 53 -23.92 -10.48 17.73
N ASN A 54 -25.09 -10.18 18.31
CA ASN A 54 -25.24 -9.66 19.67
C ASN A 54 -25.31 -10.76 20.75
N ASN A 55 -25.26 -12.03 20.38
CA ASN A 55 -25.13 -13.13 21.33
C ASN A 55 -23.64 -13.45 21.53
N ILE A 56 -23.20 -13.54 22.80
CA ILE A 56 -21.79 -13.78 23.14
C ILE A 56 -21.31 -15.13 22.60
N GLU A 57 -22.09 -16.20 22.78
CA GLU A 57 -21.72 -17.55 22.37
C GLU A 57 -21.69 -17.66 20.85
N THR A 58 -22.68 -17.10 20.15
CA THR A 58 -22.67 -17.04 18.68
C THR A 58 -21.46 -16.27 18.16
N SER A 59 -21.10 -15.14 18.78
CA SER A 59 -19.94 -14.35 18.38
C SER A 59 -18.61 -15.09 18.61
N LYS A 60 -18.50 -15.83 19.72
CA LYS A 60 -17.34 -16.69 20.01
C LYS A 60 -17.22 -17.86 19.02
N ASP A 61 -18.33 -18.52 18.70
CA ASP A 61 -18.35 -19.62 17.74
C ASP A 61 -18.02 -19.14 16.31
N TYR A 62 -18.54 -17.98 15.91
CA TYR A 62 -18.17 -17.33 14.65
C TYR A 62 -16.66 -17.10 14.54
N VAL A 63 -16.01 -16.51 15.56
CA VAL A 63 -14.56 -16.25 15.49
C VAL A 63 -13.73 -17.53 15.59
N MET A 64 -14.22 -18.57 16.26
CA MET A 64 -13.63 -19.91 16.23
C MET A 64 -13.67 -20.49 14.81
N SER A 65 -14.83 -20.41 14.15
CA SER A 65 -15.02 -20.84 12.76
C SER A 65 -14.09 -20.11 11.79
N ILE A 66 -13.95 -18.78 11.96
CA ILE A 66 -12.99 -17.98 11.20
C ILE A 66 -11.54 -18.45 11.45
N ALA A 67 -11.16 -18.65 12.71
CA ALA A 67 -9.80 -19.08 13.04
C ALA A 67 -9.48 -20.46 12.43
N LEU A 68 -10.39 -21.42 12.50
CA LEU A 68 -10.21 -22.73 11.88
C LEU A 68 -10.09 -22.67 10.35
N GLY A 69 -10.67 -21.64 9.73
CA GLY A 69 -10.67 -21.44 8.29
C GLY A 69 -9.51 -20.61 7.72
N ILE A 70 -8.75 -19.88 8.56
CA ILE A 70 -7.61 -19.08 8.08
C ILE A 70 -6.39 -20.00 7.92
N GLU A 71 -5.89 -20.10 6.70
CA GLU A 71 -4.62 -20.76 6.42
C GLU A 71 -3.43 -20.00 7.05
N GLY A 72 -2.52 -20.76 7.64
CA GLY A 72 -1.24 -20.24 8.10
C GLY A 72 -0.30 -19.82 6.97
N GLY A 73 0.94 -19.49 7.32
CA GLY A 73 1.99 -19.12 6.35
C GLY A 73 2.97 -20.24 6.05
N TYR A 74 3.93 -19.96 5.15
CA TYR A 74 5.01 -20.86 4.72
C TYR A 74 5.77 -21.62 5.83
N SER A 75 5.75 -21.15 7.08
CA SER A 75 6.48 -21.76 8.20
C SER A 75 5.59 -22.18 9.38
N ASN A 76 4.28 -21.97 9.31
CA ASN A 76 3.33 -22.37 10.34
C ASN A 76 1.94 -22.45 9.71
N GLU A 77 1.34 -23.64 9.73
CA GLU A 77 0.02 -23.92 9.15
C GLU A 77 -1.13 -23.26 9.93
N LYS A 78 -0.88 -22.82 11.16
CA LYS A 78 -1.86 -22.14 12.02
C LYS A 78 -1.95 -20.64 11.71
N PRO A 79 -3.12 -20.02 11.82
CA PRO A 79 -3.27 -18.58 11.61
C PRO A 79 -2.66 -17.77 12.75
N GLY A 80 -2.15 -16.59 12.42
CA GLY A 80 -1.70 -15.65 13.44
C GLY A 80 -2.85 -15.16 14.31
N LEU A 81 -2.67 -15.09 15.63
CA LEU A 81 -3.64 -14.53 16.57
C LEU A 81 -4.17 -13.16 16.12
N TRP A 82 -3.24 -12.28 15.72
CA TRP A 82 -3.57 -10.93 15.26
C TRP A 82 -4.37 -10.90 13.95
N THR A 83 -4.26 -11.94 13.12
CA THR A 83 -5.08 -12.08 11.92
C THR A 83 -6.54 -12.32 12.32
N VAL A 84 -6.81 -13.26 13.23
CA VAL A 84 -8.16 -13.53 13.74
C VAL A 84 -8.77 -12.28 14.37
N VAL A 85 -7.99 -11.56 15.20
CA VAL A 85 -8.41 -10.27 15.77
C VAL A 85 -8.75 -9.25 14.68
N GLN A 86 -8.01 -9.21 13.58
CA GLN A 86 -8.28 -8.27 12.49
C GLN A 86 -9.58 -8.60 11.75
N TYR A 87 -9.85 -9.88 11.47
CA TYR A 87 -11.12 -10.31 10.86
C TYR A 87 -12.31 -9.90 11.72
N TYR A 88 -12.24 -10.10 13.04
CA TYR A 88 -13.31 -9.71 13.95
C TYR A 88 -13.51 -8.17 14.01
N LYS A 89 -12.41 -7.40 13.97
CA LYS A 89 -12.47 -5.93 13.88
C LYS A 89 -13.09 -5.46 12.58
N ASP A 90 -12.74 -6.09 11.46
CA ASP A 90 -13.30 -5.73 10.15
C ASP A 90 -14.80 -6.08 10.10
N PHE A 91 -15.22 -7.20 10.70
CA PHE A 91 -16.63 -7.56 10.83
C PHE A 91 -17.42 -6.55 11.67
N THR A 92 -17.00 -6.28 12.91
CA THR A 92 -17.69 -5.33 13.81
C THR A 92 -17.76 -3.91 13.22
N ALA A 93 -16.71 -3.45 12.54
CA ALA A 93 -16.69 -2.18 11.85
C ALA A 93 -17.61 -2.17 10.60
N GLY A 94 -17.62 -3.25 9.84
CA GLY A 94 -18.51 -3.43 8.68
C GLY A 94 -19.98 -3.46 9.10
N TRP A 95 -20.32 -4.23 10.14
CA TRP A 95 -21.67 -4.36 10.68
C TRP A 95 -22.21 -3.01 11.13
N ARG A 96 -21.41 -2.24 11.88
CA ARG A 96 -21.78 -0.90 12.32
C ARG A 96 -22.09 0.03 11.15
N ARG A 97 -21.33 -0.05 10.04
CA ARG A 97 -21.51 0.82 8.88
C ARG A 97 -22.76 0.45 8.09
N ALA A 98 -22.97 -0.83 7.79
CA ALA A 98 -24.14 -1.29 7.05
C ALA A 98 -25.45 -0.85 7.73
N ARG A 99 -25.52 -0.95 9.06
CA ARG A 99 -26.70 -0.53 9.83
C ARG A 99 -26.89 0.99 9.92
N MET A 100 -25.81 1.78 9.80
CA MET A 100 -25.93 3.24 9.69
C MET A 100 -26.42 3.67 8.30
N GLU A 101 -26.03 2.95 7.25
CA GLU A 101 -26.50 3.20 5.87
C GLU A 101 -27.99 2.85 5.74
N GLU A 102 -28.44 1.72 6.30
CA GLU A 102 -29.87 1.33 6.37
C GLU A 102 -30.73 2.37 7.13
N GLU A 103 -30.17 3.02 8.15
CA GLU A 103 -30.86 4.06 8.94
C GLU A 103 -31.06 5.35 8.12
N GLN A 104 -30.03 5.78 7.38
CA GLN A 104 -30.09 6.97 6.51
C GLN A 104 -31.09 6.80 5.36
N GLU A 105 -31.07 5.66 4.67
CA GLU A 105 -32.02 5.36 3.59
C GLU A 105 -33.47 5.34 4.09
N SER A 106 -33.69 4.83 5.31
CA SER A 106 -35.01 4.79 5.93
C SER A 106 -35.42 6.13 6.56
N GLU A 107 -34.51 7.06 6.84
CA GLU A 107 -34.82 8.42 7.33
C GLU A 107 -35.21 9.34 6.17
N GLU A 108 -34.58 9.18 5.00
CA GLU A 108 -35.00 9.86 3.77
C GLU A 108 -36.41 9.46 3.29
N THR A 109 -36.93 8.30 3.73
CA THR A 109 -38.25 7.79 3.33
C THR A 109 -39.38 8.05 4.32
N ASN A 110 -39.09 8.49 5.55
CA ASN A 110 -40.11 8.66 6.59
C ASN A 110 -40.30 10.15 6.95
N GLU A 111 -41.32 10.80 6.35
CA GLU A 111 -41.78 12.14 6.76
C GLU A 111 -42.60 12.12 8.08
N GLU A 112 -42.93 10.95 8.62
CA GLU A 112 -43.72 10.80 9.84
C GLU A 112 -42.81 10.45 11.04
N GLY A 113 -42.69 11.41 11.96
CA GLY A 113 -41.76 11.41 13.09
C GLY A 113 -42.02 10.38 14.19
N GLU A 114 -41.93 9.09 13.87
CA GLU A 114 -41.77 8.03 14.87
C GLU A 114 -40.29 7.73 15.14
N LYS A 115 -39.93 7.70 16.43
CA LYS A 115 -38.56 7.39 16.90
C LYS A 115 -38.20 5.95 16.53
N LYS A 116 -37.27 5.79 15.58
CA LYS A 116 -36.65 4.50 15.26
C LYS A 116 -35.96 3.87 16.46
N GLU A 117 -36.17 2.57 16.62
CA GLU A 117 -35.48 1.70 17.55
C GLU A 117 -33.96 1.84 17.36
N LEU A 118 -33.24 2.19 18.44
CA LEU A 118 -31.78 2.42 18.43
C LEU A 118 -31.05 1.30 17.68
N VAL A 119 -30.25 1.70 16.68
CA VAL A 119 -29.33 0.87 15.90
C VAL A 119 -28.83 -0.33 16.71
N LYS A 120 -29.16 -1.56 16.28
CA LYS A 120 -28.66 -2.82 16.87
C LYS A 120 -27.19 -3.02 16.52
N VAL A 121 -26.34 -2.09 16.96
CA VAL A 121 -24.88 -2.22 16.99
C VAL A 121 -24.55 -3.43 17.86
N ILE A 122 -23.49 -4.15 17.53
CA ILE A 122 -22.99 -5.21 18.39
C ILE A 122 -22.58 -4.57 19.72
N SER A 123 -23.18 -5.03 20.82
CA SER A 123 -22.97 -4.45 22.13
C SER A 123 -21.48 -4.47 22.50
N LEU A 124 -21.05 -3.45 23.25
CA LEU A 124 -19.66 -3.36 23.69
C LEU A 124 -19.26 -4.57 24.54
N ASN A 125 -20.20 -5.12 25.31
CA ASN A 125 -20.00 -6.33 26.11
C ASN A 125 -19.65 -7.54 25.22
N VAL A 126 -20.42 -7.78 24.15
CA VAL A 126 -20.15 -8.87 23.20
C VAL A 126 -18.81 -8.64 22.49
N THR A 127 -18.54 -7.40 22.06
CA THR A 127 -17.28 -7.06 21.38
C THR A 127 -16.05 -7.31 22.27
N LEU A 128 -16.13 -6.90 23.55
CA LEU A 128 -15.05 -7.07 24.52
C LEU A 128 -14.88 -8.55 24.91
N SER A 129 -15.99 -9.24 25.20
CA SER A 129 -15.99 -10.67 25.55
C SER A 129 -15.38 -11.52 24.43
N THR A 130 -15.81 -11.32 23.19
CA THR A 130 -15.26 -12.05 22.03
C THR A 130 -13.79 -11.70 21.79
N SER A 131 -13.39 -10.43 21.96
CA SER A 131 -11.98 -10.05 21.84
C SER A 131 -11.09 -10.70 22.89
N ASN A 132 -11.60 -10.86 24.12
CA ASN A 132 -10.89 -11.55 25.20
C ASN A 132 -10.84 -13.05 24.96
N PHE A 133 -11.93 -13.65 24.49
CA PHE A 133 -11.97 -15.04 24.04
C PHE A 133 -10.87 -15.33 23.01
N ILE A 134 -10.74 -14.49 21.97
CA ILE A 134 -9.68 -14.64 20.96
C ILE A 134 -8.29 -14.64 21.60
N LYS A 135 -8.03 -13.67 22.49
CA LYS A 135 -6.69 -13.42 23.07
C LYS A 135 -6.27 -14.43 24.14
N TYR A 136 -7.22 -14.97 24.92
CA TYR A 136 -6.92 -15.73 26.12
C TYR A 136 -7.42 -17.18 26.08
N GLU A 137 -8.51 -17.46 25.37
CA GLU A 137 -9.10 -18.81 25.32
C GLU A 137 -8.78 -19.48 24.00
N LEU A 138 -9.22 -18.90 22.88
CA LEU A 138 -9.01 -19.40 21.53
C LEU A 138 -7.52 -19.56 21.19
N TYR A 139 -6.69 -18.63 21.68
CA TYR A 139 -5.24 -18.71 21.61
C TYR A 139 -4.72 -20.04 22.15
N ASN A 140 -5.22 -20.49 23.31
CA ASN A 140 -4.81 -21.75 23.94
C ASN A 140 -5.43 -22.96 23.24
N ILE A 141 -6.72 -22.86 22.85
CA ILE A 141 -7.45 -23.95 22.19
C ILE A 141 -6.80 -24.35 20.86
N LEU A 142 -6.43 -23.36 20.03
CA LEU A 142 -5.83 -23.62 18.71
C LEU A 142 -4.31 -23.49 18.70
N GLU A 143 -3.69 -23.14 19.82
CA GLU A 143 -2.27 -22.77 19.96
C GLU A 143 -1.84 -21.74 18.89
N LEU A 144 -2.61 -20.64 18.80
CA LEU A 144 -2.39 -19.63 17.77
C LEU A 144 -1.04 -18.94 17.99
N PRO A 145 -0.15 -18.84 16.99
CA PRO A 145 1.12 -18.14 17.16
C PRO A 145 0.91 -16.66 17.58
N PHE A 146 1.37 -16.33 18.79
CA PHE A 146 1.34 -14.97 19.34
C PHE A 146 2.37 -14.05 18.67
N ARG A 147 3.57 -14.59 18.40
CA ARG A 147 4.67 -13.84 17.82
C ARG A 147 4.35 -13.51 16.37
N LYS A 148 4.42 -12.21 16.05
CA LYS A 148 4.44 -11.76 14.65
C LYS A 148 5.62 -12.48 13.97
N ARG A 149 5.41 -12.91 12.72
CA ARG A 149 6.47 -13.51 11.88
C ARG A 149 7.75 -12.69 12.04
N LEU A 150 8.90 -13.37 12.11
CA LEU A 150 10.19 -12.69 12.11
C LEU A 150 10.21 -11.73 10.93
N ARG A 151 10.36 -10.44 11.19
CA ARG A 151 10.38 -9.45 10.12
C ARG A 151 11.61 -9.73 9.27
N ARG A 152 11.38 -10.18 8.04
CA ARG A 152 12.42 -10.23 7.02
C ARG A 152 12.50 -8.84 6.43
N TYR A 153 13.65 -8.21 6.58
CA TYR A 153 13.91 -6.92 5.95
C TYR A 153 14.71 -7.15 4.69
N GLY A 154 14.38 -6.42 3.63
CA GLY A 154 15.27 -6.30 2.48
C GLY A 154 16.61 -5.77 2.98
N SER A 155 17.69 -6.45 2.62
CA SER A 155 19.05 -6.00 2.88
C SER A 155 19.69 -5.51 1.59
N GLN A 156 20.86 -4.90 1.70
CA GLN A 156 21.64 -4.47 0.55
C GLN A 156 21.90 -5.64 -0.43
N ILE A 157 22.11 -6.86 0.07
CA ILE A 157 22.28 -8.07 -0.75
C ILE A 157 21.03 -8.35 -1.61
N HIS A 158 19.83 -8.24 -1.03
CA HIS A 158 18.58 -8.42 -1.77
C HIS A 158 18.43 -7.37 -2.87
N PHE A 159 18.79 -6.12 -2.58
CA PHE A 159 18.76 -5.03 -3.55
C PHE A 159 19.76 -5.27 -4.70
N PHE A 160 20.97 -5.72 -4.41
CA PHE A 160 21.96 -6.10 -5.43
C PHE A 160 21.49 -7.26 -6.31
N HIS A 161 20.91 -8.31 -5.73
CA HIS A 161 20.35 -9.41 -6.49
C HIS A 161 19.22 -8.93 -7.40
N LEU A 162 18.31 -8.12 -6.87
CA LEU A 162 17.21 -7.56 -7.66
C LEU A 162 17.75 -6.74 -8.84
N GLY A 163 18.69 -5.82 -8.61
CA GLY A 163 19.30 -5.00 -9.67
C GLY A 163 20.05 -5.83 -10.72
N THR A 164 20.74 -6.89 -10.29
CA THR A 164 21.43 -7.81 -11.20
C THR A 164 20.43 -8.54 -12.09
N GLN A 165 19.34 -9.07 -11.52
CA GLN A 165 18.31 -9.74 -12.31
C GLN A 165 17.57 -8.76 -13.24
N TRP A 166 17.35 -7.53 -12.78
CA TRP A 166 16.62 -6.50 -13.50
C TRP A 166 17.39 -5.91 -14.68
N TRP A 167 18.71 -5.71 -14.55
CA TRP A 167 19.53 -5.01 -15.56
C TRP A 167 20.54 -5.90 -16.27
N LYS A 168 21.15 -6.87 -15.59
CA LYS A 168 22.23 -7.69 -16.17
C LYS A 168 21.70 -8.94 -16.85
N ASN A 169 20.84 -9.68 -16.16
CA ASN A 169 20.33 -10.96 -16.67
C ASN A 169 19.07 -10.80 -17.53
N ASP A 170 18.50 -9.58 -17.54
CA ASP A 170 17.28 -9.24 -18.28
C ASP A 170 16.16 -10.27 -18.10
N TRP A 171 15.90 -10.66 -16.84
CA TRP A 171 15.07 -11.83 -16.56
C TRP A 171 13.58 -11.63 -16.90
N PHE A 172 13.15 -10.38 -17.10
CA PHE A 172 11.76 -10.02 -17.34
C PHE A 172 11.61 -9.03 -18.49
N VAL A 173 10.80 -9.40 -19.48
CA VAL A 173 10.48 -8.55 -20.64
C VAL A 173 9.22 -7.73 -20.32
N LEU A 174 9.39 -6.42 -20.18
CA LEU A 174 8.28 -5.48 -20.00
C LEU A 174 7.67 -5.11 -21.35
N LEU A 175 6.34 -5.04 -21.40
CA LEU A 175 5.60 -4.63 -22.62
C LEU A 175 6.07 -3.28 -23.18
N LYS A 176 6.49 -2.36 -22.29
CA LYS A 176 7.02 -1.05 -22.66
C LYS A 176 8.41 -0.87 -22.03
N PRO A 177 9.49 -0.67 -22.81
CA PRO A 177 10.85 -0.52 -22.26
C PRO A 177 10.99 0.61 -21.23
N ARG A 178 10.28 1.74 -21.43
CA ARG A 178 10.22 2.87 -20.49
C ARG A 178 9.86 2.42 -19.06
N ARG A 179 8.99 1.42 -18.90
CA ARG A 179 8.58 0.93 -17.58
C ARG A 179 9.74 0.36 -16.77
N ARG A 180 10.76 -0.19 -17.42
CA ARG A 180 11.93 -0.74 -16.73
C ARG A 180 12.63 0.34 -15.91
N VAL A 181 12.82 1.51 -16.54
CA VAL A 181 13.47 2.68 -15.95
C VAL A 181 12.60 3.26 -14.84
N GLU A 182 11.31 3.46 -15.09
CA GLU A 182 10.38 4.04 -14.10
C GLU A 182 10.21 3.16 -12.86
N ILE A 183 10.09 1.84 -13.06
CA ILE A 183 9.99 0.87 -11.96
C ILE A 183 11.27 0.89 -11.14
N TRP A 184 12.43 0.85 -11.80
CA TRP A 184 13.71 0.91 -11.10
C TRP A 184 13.89 2.22 -10.33
N ALA A 185 13.53 3.36 -10.93
CA ALA A 185 13.56 4.66 -10.26
C ALA A 185 12.66 4.70 -9.01
N LEU A 186 11.47 4.10 -9.07
CA LEU A 186 10.59 4.01 -7.90
C LEU A 186 11.15 3.07 -6.81
N ILE A 187 11.79 1.95 -7.19
CA ILE A 187 12.49 1.07 -6.24
C ILE A 187 13.62 1.84 -5.56
N MET A 188 14.45 2.55 -6.32
CA MET A 188 15.54 3.38 -5.80
C MET A 188 14.99 4.45 -4.84
N ALA A 189 13.94 5.16 -5.26
CA ALA A 189 13.28 6.14 -4.43
C ALA A 189 12.76 5.51 -3.14
N CYS A 190 12.22 4.30 -3.13
CA CYS A 190 11.81 3.63 -1.88
C CYS A 190 12.99 3.16 -1.03
N VAL A 191 14.02 2.56 -1.63
CA VAL A 191 15.16 1.95 -0.92
C VAL A 191 16.03 2.99 -0.24
N PHE A 192 16.44 4.04 -0.97
CA PHE A 192 17.35 5.08 -0.46
C PHE A 192 16.72 6.02 0.55
N SER A 193 15.40 5.96 0.65
CA SER A 193 14.61 6.95 1.32
C SER A 193 13.78 6.31 2.45
N THR A 194 13.60 4.99 2.45
CA THR A 194 12.73 4.23 3.36
C THR A 194 11.24 4.58 3.25
N SER A 195 10.85 5.31 2.19
CA SER A 195 9.45 5.64 1.93
C SER A 195 8.61 4.43 1.53
N ARG A 196 7.33 4.49 1.87
CA ARG A 196 6.35 3.58 1.30
C ARG A 196 6.09 3.96 -0.15
N ILE A 197 5.84 2.96 -0.99
CA ILE A 197 5.46 3.19 -2.40
C ILE A 197 4.33 4.21 -2.55
N GLY A 198 3.29 4.10 -1.72
CA GLY A 198 2.14 5.01 -1.72
C GLY A 198 2.43 6.43 -1.23
N GLU A 199 3.68 6.79 -0.94
CA GLU A 199 4.10 8.17 -0.66
C GLU A 199 4.64 8.86 -1.92
N PHE A 200 5.04 8.09 -2.95
CA PHE A 200 5.48 8.59 -4.25
C PHE A 200 4.48 8.38 -5.37
N VAL A 201 3.66 7.34 -5.27
CA VAL A 201 2.59 7.04 -6.23
C VAL A 201 1.23 7.01 -5.53
N GLU A 202 0.15 6.85 -6.29
CA GLU A 202 -1.19 6.77 -5.71
C GLU A 202 -1.36 5.48 -4.90
N SER A 203 -1.57 5.63 -3.60
CA SER A 203 -1.84 4.50 -2.70
C SER A 203 -3.23 3.92 -2.97
N THR A 204 -3.36 2.59 -2.83
CA THR A 204 -4.65 1.88 -2.92
C THR A 204 -5.68 2.35 -1.90
N CYS A 205 -5.24 3.01 -0.83
CA CYS A 205 -6.13 3.60 0.18
C CYS A 205 -6.69 4.99 -0.22
N ARG A 206 -6.22 5.57 -1.32
CA ARG A 206 -6.61 6.89 -1.84
C ARG A 206 -6.80 6.88 -3.37
N LEU A 207 -7.26 5.75 -3.92
CA LEU A 207 -7.45 5.58 -5.36
C LEU A 207 -8.34 6.69 -5.93
N GLY A 208 -7.95 7.28 -7.06
CA GLY A 208 -8.67 8.38 -7.71
C GLY A 208 -8.40 9.78 -7.13
N SER A 209 -7.57 9.90 -6.11
CA SER A 209 -7.12 11.19 -5.56
C SER A 209 -6.12 11.93 -6.44
N GLY A 210 -5.43 11.22 -7.34
CA GLY A 210 -4.31 11.78 -8.13
C GLY A 210 -3.10 12.18 -7.28
N ARG A 211 -3.03 11.73 -6.02
CA ARG A 211 -1.97 12.08 -5.07
C ARG A 211 -0.75 11.18 -5.24
N GLY A 212 0.40 11.82 -5.33
CA GLY A 212 1.73 11.22 -5.45
C GLY A 212 2.72 12.31 -5.83
N LEU A 213 3.96 11.92 -6.09
CA LEU A 213 5.07 12.82 -6.34
C LEU A 213 4.91 13.51 -7.72
N ARG A 214 4.91 14.84 -7.72
CA ARG A 214 4.92 15.68 -8.93
C ARG A 214 6.28 16.34 -9.13
N PHE A 215 6.58 16.81 -10.33
CA PHE A 215 7.85 17.49 -10.61
C PHE A 215 8.09 18.69 -9.68
N GLN A 216 7.08 19.52 -9.44
CA GLN A 216 7.20 20.67 -8.54
C GLN A 216 7.54 20.33 -7.07
N GLU A 217 7.33 19.08 -6.66
CA GLU A 217 7.65 18.58 -5.32
C GLU A 217 9.08 18.01 -5.25
N ILE A 218 9.84 18.13 -6.34
CA ILE A 218 11.20 17.65 -6.47
C ILE A 218 12.12 18.85 -6.65
N ILE A 219 13.21 18.88 -5.90
CA ILE A 219 14.35 19.76 -6.19
C ILE A 219 15.41 18.90 -6.85
N PHE A 220 15.88 19.31 -8.02
CA PHE A 220 17.00 18.68 -8.69
C PHE A 220 18.15 19.67 -8.73
N ALA A 221 19.36 19.22 -8.39
CA ALA A 221 20.51 20.09 -8.27
C ALA A 221 21.80 19.38 -8.72
N VAL A 222 22.78 20.19 -9.09
CA VAL A 222 24.17 19.81 -9.27
C VAL A 222 24.95 20.47 -8.15
N PHE A 223 25.77 19.74 -7.41
CA PHE A 223 26.52 20.30 -6.29
C PHE A 223 27.95 19.75 -6.24
N ARG A 224 28.83 20.49 -5.57
CA ARG A 224 30.19 20.04 -5.30
C ARG A 224 30.20 19.31 -3.96
N ASN A 225 30.55 18.02 -3.99
CA ASN A 225 30.62 17.19 -2.79
C ASN A 225 31.83 17.57 -1.91
N LYS A 226 31.94 16.93 -0.74
CA LYS A 226 33.03 17.18 0.23
C LYS A 226 34.44 16.87 -0.30
N CYS A 227 34.54 16.07 -1.35
CA CYS A 227 35.80 15.72 -2.03
C CYS A 227 36.12 16.64 -3.20
N GLY A 228 35.28 17.65 -3.48
CA GLY A 228 35.46 18.56 -4.61
C GLY A 228 34.87 18.05 -5.93
N ASN A 229 34.30 16.84 -5.96
CA ASN A 229 33.70 16.27 -7.16
C ASN A 229 32.30 16.85 -7.38
N ILE A 230 31.92 16.98 -8.65
CA ILE A 230 30.58 17.43 -9.04
C ILE A 230 29.66 16.20 -9.06
N GLU A 231 28.52 16.30 -8.37
CA GLU A 231 27.51 15.23 -8.30
C GLU A 231 26.11 15.78 -8.57
N PHE A 232 25.25 14.93 -9.13
CA PHE A 232 23.82 15.18 -9.15
C PHE A 232 23.19 14.84 -7.80
N ALA A 233 22.19 15.64 -7.41
CA ALA A 233 21.33 15.38 -6.28
C ALA A 233 19.86 15.65 -6.63
N VAL A 234 18.98 14.90 -5.97
CA VAL A 234 17.55 15.13 -5.99
C VAL A 234 17.01 15.11 -4.57
N GLN A 235 16.11 16.02 -4.24
CA GLN A 235 15.36 16.01 -3.00
C GLN A 235 13.89 15.75 -3.30
N LEU A 236 13.38 14.64 -2.76
CA LEU A 236 12.00 14.21 -2.96
C LEU A 236 11.17 14.62 -1.75
N ARG A 237 10.12 15.42 -1.95
CA ARG A 237 9.11 15.69 -0.92
C ARG A 237 8.01 14.63 -0.98
N ARG A 238 7.84 13.87 0.10
CA ARG A 238 6.96 12.68 0.13
C ARG A 238 5.57 13.02 0.62
N ASP A 239 4.56 12.37 0.04
CA ASP A 239 3.20 12.45 0.54
C ASP A 239 2.95 11.47 1.70
N ALA A 240 3.60 11.75 2.84
CA ALA A 240 3.61 10.90 4.02
C ALA A 240 2.23 10.79 4.71
N LYS A 241 2.02 9.64 5.37
CA LYS A 241 0.79 9.38 6.13
C LYS A 241 0.55 10.47 7.19
N CYS A 242 -0.71 10.88 7.34
CA CYS A 242 -1.17 11.92 8.28
C CYS A 242 -0.66 13.35 7.99
N MET A 243 -0.05 13.60 6.82
CA MET A 243 0.45 14.94 6.42
C MET A 243 -0.41 15.60 5.34
N THR A 244 -1.69 15.22 5.24
CA THR A 244 -2.60 15.76 4.22
C THR A 244 -2.90 17.25 4.44
N PHE A 245 -3.13 17.64 5.69
CA PHE A 245 -3.49 19.01 6.08
C PHE A 245 -2.27 19.84 6.53
N THR A 246 -1.06 19.29 6.40
CA THR A 246 0.21 19.93 6.75
C THR A 246 1.26 19.65 5.67
N PRO A 247 1.03 20.11 4.42
CA PRO A 247 1.92 19.83 3.30
C PRO A 247 3.33 20.41 3.48
N ASP A 248 3.44 21.50 4.25
CA ASP A 248 4.69 22.15 4.68
C ASP A 248 5.56 21.26 5.58
N LYS A 249 4.94 20.33 6.31
CA LYS A 249 5.64 19.39 7.22
C LYS A 249 5.99 18.07 6.57
N ARG A 250 5.79 17.95 5.24
CA ARG A 250 6.08 16.71 4.52
C ARG A 250 7.58 16.40 4.59
N PRO A 251 7.97 15.15 4.90
CA PRO A 251 9.37 14.77 4.92
C PRO A 251 10.00 14.93 3.54
N GLU A 252 11.21 15.49 3.53
CA GLU A 252 12.04 15.66 2.35
C GLU A 252 13.26 14.77 2.51
N HIS A 253 13.69 14.11 1.43
CA HIS A 253 14.92 13.32 1.46
C HIS A 253 15.72 13.49 0.20
N ALA A 254 17.01 13.77 0.40
CA ALA A 254 17.99 13.87 -0.66
C ALA A 254 18.50 12.48 -1.06
N LEU A 255 18.67 12.28 -2.36
CA LEU A 255 19.44 11.20 -2.96
C LEU A 255 20.52 11.86 -3.81
N HIS A 256 21.71 11.28 -3.84
CA HIS A 256 22.83 11.73 -4.64
C HIS A 256 23.61 10.52 -5.18
N GLU A 257 24.53 10.76 -6.12
CA GLU A 257 25.29 9.69 -6.79
C GLU A 257 26.17 8.91 -5.81
N GLY A 258 26.79 9.64 -4.88
CA GLY A 258 27.66 9.08 -3.85
C GLY A 258 29.11 8.95 -4.32
N VAL A 259 30.01 8.89 -3.34
CA VAL A 259 31.46 8.97 -3.56
C VAL A 259 32.14 7.63 -3.87
N GLU A 260 31.45 6.52 -3.64
CA GLU A 260 32.01 5.18 -3.82
C GLU A 260 31.64 4.60 -5.19
N THR A 261 32.61 3.97 -5.85
CA THR A 261 32.33 3.21 -7.07
C THR A 261 31.39 2.04 -6.77
N ARG A 262 30.25 2.00 -7.47
CA ARG A 262 29.22 0.97 -7.33
C ARG A 262 28.73 0.55 -8.72
N PRO A 263 28.11 -0.63 -8.86
CA PRO A 263 27.43 -0.99 -10.10
C PRO A 263 26.46 0.11 -10.54
N LEU A 264 26.40 0.34 -11.85
CA LEU A 264 25.67 1.47 -12.43
C LEU A 264 24.18 1.52 -12.01
N PHE A 265 23.55 0.36 -11.86
CA PHE A 265 22.16 0.26 -11.38
C PHE A 265 21.96 0.70 -9.93
N CYS A 266 23.02 0.88 -9.15
CA CYS A 266 22.97 1.41 -7.79
C CYS A 266 23.07 2.94 -7.73
N ASN A 267 23.29 3.64 -8.85
CA ASN A 267 23.24 5.10 -8.90
C ASN A 267 21.78 5.56 -9.08
N PRO A 268 21.14 6.18 -8.07
CA PRO A 268 19.75 6.66 -8.20
C PRO A 268 19.61 7.77 -9.25
N MET A 269 20.65 8.57 -9.50
CA MET A 269 20.57 9.72 -10.40
C MET A 269 20.50 9.29 -11.85
N LEU A 270 21.14 8.18 -12.21
CA LEU A 270 21.13 7.67 -13.58
C LEU A 270 19.72 7.55 -14.17
N VAL A 271 18.82 6.86 -13.45
CA VAL A 271 17.45 6.65 -13.93
C VAL A 271 16.59 7.90 -13.81
N ILE A 272 16.84 8.74 -12.81
CA ILE A 272 16.10 10.00 -12.60
C ILE A 272 16.45 11.01 -13.70
N VAL A 273 17.75 11.20 -14.00
CA VAL A 273 18.21 12.06 -15.10
C VAL A 273 17.65 11.56 -16.42
N ALA A 274 17.75 10.25 -16.69
CA ALA A 274 17.19 9.67 -17.91
C ALA A 274 15.68 9.94 -18.05
N MET A 275 14.91 9.82 -16.97
CA MET A 275 13.48 10.16 -16.95
C MET A 275 13.23 11.65 -17.21
N CYS A 276 14.00 12.55 -16.59
CA CYS A 276 13.89 13.99 -16.80
C CYS A 276 14.20 14.38 -18.25
N MET A 277 15.27 13.83 -18.83
CA MET A 277 15.67 14.08 -20.22
C MET A 277 14.61 13.58 -21.20
N ALA A 278 14.11 12.35 -21.02
CA ALA A 278 13.08 11.77 -21.88
C ALA A 278 11.77 12.58 -21.88
N ARG A 279 11.53 13.40 -20.86
CA ARG A 279 10.34 14.25 -20.73
C ARG A 279 10.60 15.74 -21.01
N ASN A 280 11.81 16.12 -21.43
CA ASN A 280 12.21 17.53 -21.59
C ASN A 280 11.87 18.35 -20.33
N ALA A 281 12.11 17.75 -19.16
CA ALA A 281 11.62 18.28 -17.88
C ALA A 281 12.41 19.51 -17.41
N PHE A 282 13.69 19.62 -17.78
CA PHE A 282 14.49 20.78 -17.46
C PHE A 282 14.12 21.98 -18.35
N ARG A 283 13.97 23.15 -17.73
CA ARG A 283 13.60 24.39 -18.43
C ARG A 283 14.72 24.81 -19.39
N ASP A 284 15.93 24.85 -18.85
CA ASP A 284 17.07 25.56 -19.44
C ASP A 284 18.02 24.64 -20.23
N TYR A 285 17.84 23.32 -20.13
CA TYR A 285 18.73 22.32 -20.73
C TYR A 285 17.94 21.36 -21.64
N LYS A 286 18.45 21.12 -22.85
CA LYS A 286 17.79 20.29 -23.89
C LYS A 286 18.53 19.00 -24.17
N SER A 287 19.85 18.96 -23.96
CA SER A 287 20.67 17.77 -24.20
C SER A 287 21.24 17.18 -22.92
N ILE A 288 21.58 15.89 -22.96
CA ILE A 288 22.23 15.22 -21.83
C ILE A 288 23.63 15.80 -21.61
N ASP A 289 24.33 16.16 -22.68
CA ASP A 289 25.67 16.73 -22.63
C ASP A 289 25.68 18.07 -21.91
N GLU A 290 24.67 18.93 -22.16
CA GLU A 290 24.49 20.18 -21.40
C GLU A 290 24.32 19.93 -19.91
N VAL A 291 23.51 18.93 -19.53
CA VAL A 291 23.26 18.60 -18.12
C VAL A 291 24.50 18.01 -17.45
N LEU A 292 25.23 17.14 -18.14
CA LEU A 292 26.46 16.52 -17.63
C LEU A 292 27.64 17.50 -17.56
N ALA A 293 27.64 18.56 -18.37
CA ALA A 293 28.67 19.60 -18.37
C ALA A 293 28.45 20.69 -17.29
N LEU A 294 27.40 20.58 -16.48
CA LEU A 294 27.10 21.57 -15.44
C LEU A 294 28.16 21.55 -14.34
N GLU A 295 28.71 22.72 -14.04
CA GLU A 295 29.57 22.93 -12.89
C GLU A 295 28.98 23.99 -11.96
N PRO A 296 28.83 23.70 -10.66
CA PRO A 296 28.37 24.69 -9.71
C PRO A 296 29.41 25.81 -9.54
N PRO A 297 28.99 27.08 -9.40
CA PRO A 297 29.88 28.21 -9.13
C PRO A 297 30.73 27.94 -7.89
N GLN A 298 31.96 28.48 -7.86
CA GLN A 298 32.90 28.26 -6.75
C GLN A 298 32.35 28.81 -5.42
N ASP A 299 31.55 29.86 -5.47
CA ASP A 299 30.92 30.54 -4.35
C ASP A 299 29.61 29.87 -3.88
N GLU A 300 28.77 29.40 -4.81
CA GLU A 300 27.44 28.86 -4.46
C GLU A 300 27.43 27.35 -4.15
N GLN A 301 28.48 26.60 -4.49
CA GLN A 301 28.65 25.14 -4.28
C GLN A 301 27.52 24.23 -4.82
N MET A 302 26.41 24.79 -5.31
CA MET A 302 25.23 24.10 -5.81
C MET A 302 24.48 24.96 -6.83
N ILE A 303 24.03 24.36 -7.93
CA ILE A 303 23.04 24.93 -8.86
C ILE A 303 21.77 24.11 -8.76
N GLN A 304 20.63 24.77 -8.52
CA GLN A 304 19.32 24.14 -8.68
C GLN A 304 18.87 24.21 -10.14
N LEU A 305 18.45 23.08 -10.70
CA LEU A 305 17.85 23.01 -12.02
C LEU A 305 16.35 23.28 -11.93
N HIS A 306 15.86 24.15 -12.80
CA HIS A 306 14.46 24.54 -12.80
C HIS A 306 13.62 23.69 -13.77
N TRP A 307 12.41 23.33 -13.33
CA TRP A 307 11.46 22.59 -14.14
C TRP A 307 10.83 23.48 -15.21
N ASN A 308 10.71 22.90 -16.41
CA ASN A 308 9.90 23.43 -17.50
C ASN A 308 8.46 23.64 -16.98
N PRO A 309 7.86 24.84 -17.15
CA PRO A 309 6.50 25.12 -16.69
C PRO A 309 5.47 24.08 -17.11
N ASN A 310 5.62 23.49 -18.31
CA ASN A 310 4.69 22.51 -18.86
C ASN A 310 4.69 21.16 -18.13
N VAL A 311 5.69 20.86 -17.29
CA VAL A 311 5.79 19.58 -16.57
C VAL A 311 5.58 19.67 -15.07
N ARG A 312 5.54 20.88 -14.49
CA ARG A 312 5.55 21.11 -13.03
C ARG A 312 4.46 20.34 -12.29
N ASP A 313 3.25 20.37 -12.84
CA ASP A 313 2.08 19.70 -12.28
C ASP A 313 1.95 18.24 -12.75
N LEU A 314 2.80 17.74 -13.65
CA LEU A 314 2.69 16.36 -14.10
C LEU A 314 3.19 15.37 -13.03
N PRO A 315 2.61 14.16 -12.98
CA PRO A 315 3.15 13.08 -12.15
C PRO A 315 4.59 12.76 -12.52
N PHE A 316 5.47 12.65 -11.53
CA PHE A 316 6.82 12.15 -11.76
C PHE A 316 6.78 10.68 -12.19
N PHE A 317 5.99 9.87 -11.48
CA PHE A 317 5.64 8.50 -11.87
C PHE A 317 4.26 8.49 -12.51
N GLU A 318 4.24 8.34 -13.83
CA GLU A 318 3.05 8.45 -14.66
C GLU A 318 2.55 7.06 -15.07
N GLY A 319 1.25 6.85 -15.01
CA GLY A 319 0.56 5.67 -15.52
C GLY A 319 0.53 5.62 -17.05
N SER A 320 0.06 4.51 -17.61
CA SER A 320 -0.10 4.37 -19.06
C SER A 320 -1.20 5.26 -19.65
N ASP A 321 -2.07 5.80 -18.79
CA ASP A 321 -3.19 6.68 -19.08
C ASP A 321 -2.85 8.17 -18.86
N GLY A 322 -1.58 8.49 -18.59
CA GLY A 322 -1.11 9.85 -18.33
C GLY A 322 -1.41 10.37 -16.92
N LYS A 323 -2.02 9.55 -16.05
CA LYS A 323 -2.37 9.93 -14.69
C LYS A 323 -1.28 9.53 -13.70
N MET A 324 -1.46 9.87 -12.43
CA MET A 324 -0.58 9.39 -11.36
C MET A 324 -0.56 7.86 -11.36
N GLU A 325 0.64 7.26 -11.38
CA GLU A 325 0.75 5.80 -11.30
C GLU A 325 0.17 5.29 -9.97
N THR A 326 -0.29 4.04 -9.93
CA THR A 326 -0.85 3.45 -8.70
C THR A 326 0.09 2.40 -8.10
N ALA A 327 0.11 2.31 -6.78
CA ALA A 327 0.85 1.28 -6.06
C ALA A 327 0.40 -0.14 -6.47
N SER A 328 -0.87 -0.32 -6.82
CA SER A 328 -1.41 -1.61 -7.31
C SER A 328 -0.89 -1.98 -8.69
N ALA A 329 -0.69 -1.00 -9.57
CA ALA A 329 -0.16 -1.26 -10.90
C ALA A 329 1.29 -1.68 -10.84
N PHE A 330 2.08 -1.05 -9.97
CA PHE A 330 3.48 -1.41 -9.72
C PHE A 330 3.64 -2.83 -9.18
N GLY A 331 2.79 -3.24 -8.24
CA GLY A 331 2.80 -4.61 -7.69
C GLY A 331 2.42 -5.71 -8.69
N ARG A 332 2.15 -5.40 -9.96
CA ARG A 332 2.00 -6.41 -11.03
C ARG A 332 3.31 -6.74 -11.75
N TYR A 333 4.35 -5.91 -11.57
CA TYR A 333 5.64 -6.08 -12.24
C TYR A 333 6.74 -6.60 -11.30
N LEU A 334 6.43 -6.72 -10.00
CA LEU A 334 7.23 -7.36 -8.96
C LEU A 334 6.48 -8.58 -8.47
#